data_AF-A0A3D5M6D1-F1
#
_entry.id   AF-A0A3D5M6D1-F1
#
_cell.length_a   1.000
_cell.length_b   1.000
_cell.length_c   1.000
_cell.angle_alpha   90.00
_cell.angle_beta   90.00
_cell.angle_gamma   90.00
#
_symmetry.space_group_name_H-M   'P 1'
#
loop_
_entity.id
_entity.type
_entity.pdbx_description
1 polymer ?
#
loop_
_entity_poly.entity_id
_entity_poly.type
_entity_poly.pdbx_seq_one_letter_code
_entity_poly.pdbx_strand_id
1 'polypeptide(L)'
;MDIQEEVSIRELILDRETHIDFYHEVRQGVTSRRDAIDELESILDEITDDFRRAIALDLLGKREEAKGFLRKCQGNAMCVHLLGKLSLEEGNSKEALVVLETGWANFGSVVPRIGMLLCEAMIHEHRIDEARVLLSKLPDSVDHPRICYLEGLLHQHEGDYDEALQFYSTAAEVRPEETRFQFRLGYMHSLYGDEESAIEAYRMCQRSTPLYARAMINLGLLYEDTDRYEEAITCYRMVLLSNPDHNRARLYLRDAEASQSMYYDRDKEKEKVRMGQVLQIPVTEFELSVRSRNCLLKMGIHTLGDLVSKTEAELLSYKNFGETSLQEIRKILNQKNLRLGENSQRGETSLLGMDSEAQALLGEPVSILELSSRSQRCMDRLGIETISDLLQRNELELVSQKNFGVTSLNEVKRKLTERGLTLTSG
;
A
#
# COMPACT_ATOMS: atom_id res chain seq x y z
N MET A 1 -40.24 7.65 -19.45
CA MET A 1 -40.41 9.00 -18.89
C MET A 1 -40.52 8.80 -17.40
N ASP A 2 -39.40 8.98 -16.71
CA ASP A 2 -39.37 9.40 -15.31
C ASP A 2 -37.94 9.87 -15.06
N ILE A 3 -37.77 11.16 -15.30
CA ILE A 3 -36.63 11.94 -14.87
C ILE A 3 -36.85 12.07 -13.37
N GLN A 4 -36.08 11.35 -12.55
CA GLN A 4 -35.97 11.72 -11.13
C GLN A 4 -35.49 13.17 -11.11
N GLU A 5 -36.36 14.10 -10.74
CA GLU A 5 -35.96 15.48 -10.45
C GLU A 5 -34.88 15.41 -9.38
N GLU A 6 -33.63 15.70 -9.77
CA GLU A 6 -32.53 15.84 -8.83
C GLU A 6 -32.84 17.06 -7.95
N VAL A 7 -33.30 16.79 -6.73
CA VAL A 7 -33.50 17.82 -5.71
C VAL A 7 -32.16 18.50 -5.44
N SER A 8 -32.11 19.82 -5.59
CA SER A 8 -30.89 20.62 -5.36
C SER A 8 -30.44 20.53 -3.90
N ILE A 9 -29.14 20.58 -3.66
CA ILE A 9 -28.59 20.54 -2.28
C ILE A 9 -29.02 21.75 -1.47
N ARG A 10 -29.24 22.88 -2.14
CA ARG A 10 -29.84 24.07 -1.55
C ARG A 10 -31.23 23.77 -0.97
N GLU A 11 -32.11 23.16 -1.76
CA GLU A 11 -33.45 22.78 -1.32
C GLU A 11 -33.41 21.73 -0.19
N LEU A 12 -32.49 20.76 -0.29
CA LEU A 12 -32.28 19.77 0.77
C LEU A 12 -31.91 20.46 2.10
N ILE A 13 -30.92 21.36 2.11
CA ILE A 13 -30.39 21.95 3.34
C ILE A 13 -31.27 23.08 3.91
N LEU A 14 -31.84 23.92 3.03
CA LEU A 14 -32.59 25.11 3.46
C LEU A 14 -34.09 24.83 3.66
N ASP A 15 -34.68 23.95 2.86
CA ASP A 15 -36.15 23.87 2.77
C ASP A 15 -36.73 22.57 3.35
N ARG A 16 -35.94 21.49 3.41
CA ARG A 16 -36.40 20.21 3.99
C ARG A 16 -36.33 20.18 5.53
N GLU A 17 -37.23 19.41 6.11
CA GLU A 17 -37.17 19.07 7.54
C GLU A 17 -35.93 18.23 7.83
N THR A 18 -35.06 18.73 8.70
CA THR A 18 -33.81 18.06 9.08
C THR A 18 -34.06 16.98 10.12
N HIS A 19 -33.84 15.73 9.75
CA HIS A 19 -33.87 14.56 10.64
C HIS A 19 -32.55 13.77 10.55
N ILE A 20 -32.38 12.72 11.36
CA ILE A 20 -31.06 12.06 11.48
C ILE A 20 -30.70 11.34 10.18
N ASP A 21 -31.69 10.74 9.53
CA ASP A 21 -31.50 10.01 8.27
C ASP A 21 -31.23 10.97 7.10
N PHE A 22 -31.79 12.18 7.14
CA PHE A 22 -31.52 13.24 6.17
C PHE A 22 -30.02 13.56 6.06
N TYR A 23 -29.29 13.66 7.17
CA TYR A 23 -27.83 13.90 7.13
C TYR A 23 -27.08 12.77 6.40
N HIS A 24 -27.51 11.51 6.57
CA HIS A 24 -26.89 10.38 5.89
C HIS A 24 -27.16 10.42 4.37
N GLU A 25 -28.38 10.73 3.95
CA GLU A 25 -28.76 10.91 2.54
C GLU A 25 -27.93 12.03 1.88
N VAL A 26 -27.87 13.20 2.53
CA VAL A 26 -27.15 14.36 2.00
C VAL A 26 -25.64 14.12 1.96
N ARG A 27 -25.07 13.44 2.97
CA ARG A 27 -23.63 13.11 2.98
C ARG A 27 -23.20 12.25 1.81
N GLN A 28 -24.02 11.29 1.40
CA GLN A 28 -23.73 10.48 0.21
C GLN A 28 -23.86 11.29 -1.10
N GLY A 29 -24.87 12.16 -1.20
CA GLY A 29 -25.08 12.99 -2.38
C GLY A 29 -23.98 14.03 -2.61
N VAL A 30 -23.64 14.80 -1.58
CA VAL A 30 -22.71 15.94 -1.68
C VAL A 30 -21.27 15.49 -1.94
N THR A 31 -20.81 14.44 -1.28
CA THR A 31 -19.43 13.95 -1.40
C THR A 31 -19.11 13.34 -2.78
N SER A 32 -20.13 13.12 -3.61
CA SER A 32 -19.99 12.47 -4.92
C SER A 32 -19.90 13.45 -6.11
N ARG A 33 -20.20 14.75 -5.91
CA ARG A 33 -20.33 15.73 -6.99
C ARG A 33 -19.56 17.01 -6.66
N ARG A 34 -18.84 17.55 -7.64
CA ARG A 34 -18.13 18.83 -7.46
C ARG A 34 -19.09 20.01 -7.42
N ASP A 35 -20.09 20.00 -8.31
CA ASP A 35 -21.12 21.04 -8.39
C ASP A 35 -21.90 21.18 -7.08
N ALA A 36 -22.08 20.06 -6.37
CA ALA A 36 -22.68 20.00 -5.04
C ALA A 36 -21.88 20.74 -3.97
N ILE A 37 -20.55 20.63 -4.01
CA ILE A 37 -19.64 21.30 -3.09
C ILE A 37 -19.69 22.81 -3.37
N ASP A 38 -19.60 23.21 -4.63
CA ASP A 38 -19.63 24.62 -5.05
C ASP A 38 -20.98 25.28 -4.66
N GLU A 39 -22.10 24.58 -4.86
CA GLU A 39 -23.42 25.03 -4.43
C GLU A 39 -23.49 25.21 -2.91
N LEU A 40 -22.95 24.24 -2.15
CA LEU A 40 -22.99 24.26 -0.69
C LEU A 40 -22.07 25.34 -0.08
N GLU A 41 -20.93 25.64 -0.71
CA GLU A 41 -20.10 26.79 -0.36
C GLU A 41 -20.84 28.13 -0.59
N SER A 42 -21.61 28.24 -1.67
CA SER A 42 -22.32 29.48 -2.03
C SER A 42 -23.44 29.84 -1.04
N ILE A 43 -24.09 28.84 -0.43
CA ILE A 43 -25.21 29.03 0.50
C ILE A 43 -24.76 29.11 1.96
N LEU A 44 -23.49 28.84 2.27
CA LEU A 44 -23.00 28.70 3.64
C LEU A 44 -23.29 29.94 4.52
N ASP A 45 -23.20 31.13 3.93
CA ASP A 45 -23.48 32.39 4.61
C ASP A 45 -24.97 32.75 4.67
N GLU A 46 -25.80 32.13 3.82
CA GLU A 46 -27.27 32.25 3.88
C GLU A 46 -27.86 31.42 5.04
N ILE A 47 -27.16 30.38 5.50
CA ILE A 47 -27.62 29.50 6.58
C ILE A 47 -27.48 30.19 7.94
N THR A 48 -28.63 30.55 8.53
CA THR A 48 -28.73 31.19 9.84
C THR A 48 -28.90 30.21 11.00
N ASP A 49 -29.40 29.01 10.73
CA ASP A 49 -29.56 27.96 11.74
C ASP A 49 -28.22 27.25 12.01
N ASP A 50 -27.79 27.26 13.28
CA ASP A 50 -26.50 26.72 13.71
C ASP A 50 -26.35 25.22 13.37
N PHE A 51 -27.44 24.44 13.43
CA PHE A 51 -27.41 23.01 13.15
C PHE A 51 -27.24 22.73 11.65
N ARG A 52 -28.03 23.39 10.80
CA ARG A 52 -27.89 23.30 9.33
C ARG A 52 -26.52 23.80 8.87
N ARG A 53 -26.01 24.88 9.49
CA ARG A 53 -24.68 25.40 9.18
C ARG A 53 -23.60 24.39 9.55
N ALA A 54 -23.73 23.72 10.70
CA ALA A 54 -22.83 22.65 11.08
C ALA A 54 -22.86 21.45 10.12
N ILE A 55 -24.05 21.04 9.65
CA ILE A 55 -24.18 19.99 8.63
C ILE A 55 -23.42 20.40 7.36
N ALA A 56 -23.67 21.61 6.86
CA ALA A 56 -22.99 22.12 5.67
C ALA A 56 -21.46 22.12 5.83
N LEU A 57 -20.95 22.64 6.96
CA LEU A 57 -19.52 22.67 7.24
C LEU A 57 -18.89 21.27 7.29
N ASP A 58 -19.55 20.30 7.91
CA ASP A 58 -19.04 18.92 7.95
C ASP A 58 -19.04 18.27 6.57
N LEU A 59 -20.05 18.53 5.74
CA LEU A 59 -20.10 18.08 4.34
C LEU A 59 -18.98 18.66 3.48
N LEU A 60 -18.52 19.88 3.77
CA LEU A 60 -17.32 20.49 3.16
C LEU A 60 -16.00 19.96 3.75
N GLY A 61 -16.05 19.05 4.71
CA GLY A 61 -14.87 18.55 5.43
C GLY A 61 -14.32 19.51 6.49
N LYS A 62 -14.99 20.63 6.78
CA LYS A 62 -14.62 21.61 7.83
C LYS A 62 -15.12 21.17 9.21
N ARG A 63 -14.68 19.99 9.66
CA ARG A 63 -15.16 19.31 10.87
C ARG A 63 -15.02 20.11 12.16
N GLU A 64 -13.88 20.77 12.39
CA GLU A 64 -13.69 21.55 13.63
C GLU A 64 -14.63 22.75 13.71
N GLU A 65 -14.85 23.43 12.59
CA GLU A 65 -15.82 24.54 12.52
C GLU A 65 -17.24 24.02 12.77
N ALA A 66 -17.61 22.90 12.13
CA ALA A 66 -18.89 22.25 12.34
C ALA A 66 -19.13 21.93 13.83
N LYS A 67 -18.17 21.29 14.50
CA LYS A 67 -18.24 21.01 15.95
C LYS A 67 -18.36 22.28 16.78
N GLY A 68 -17.71 23.38 16.37
CA GLY A 68 -17.84 24.69 17.01
C GLY A 68 -19.27 25.21 17.04
N PHE A 69 -20.03 25.04 15.96
CA PHE A 69 -21.46 25.35 15.90
C PHE A 69 -22.31 24.35 16.68
N LEU A 70 -22.03 23.04 16.58
CA LEU A 70 -22.78 22.02 17.30
C LEU A 70 -22.69 22.17 18.83
N ARG A 71 -21.54 22.62 19.36
CA ARG A 71 -21.37 22.90 20.78
C ARG A 71 -22.27 24.06 21.27
N LYS A 72 -22.68 24.98 20.40
CA LYS A 72 -23.60 26.08 20.75
C LYS A 72 -25.06 25.63 20.81
N CYS A 73 -25.44 24.62 20.02
CA CYS A 73 -26.82 24.16 19.87
C CYS A 73 -27.17 22.86 20.61
N GLN A 74 -26.50 22.52 21.72
CA GLN A 74 -26.73 21.27 22.47
C GLN A 74 -28.14 21.14 23.09
N GLY A 75 -28.95 22.21 23.07
CA GLY A 75 -30.38 22.13 23.39
C GLY A 75 -31.21 21.37 22.35
N ASN A 76 -30.65 21.09 21.18
CA ASN A 76 -31.24 20.24 20.15
C ASN A 76 -30.63 18.83 20.19
N ALA A 77 -31.47 17.81 20.36
CA ALA A 77 -31.05 16.40 20.39
C ALA A 77 -30.25 16.00 19.15
N MET A 78 -30.56 16.61 18.02
CA MET A 78 -29.88 16.40 16.74
C MET A 78 -28.44 16.90 16.76
N CYS A 79 -28.21 18.07 17.36
CA CYS A 79 -26.86 18.62 17.53
C CYS A 79 -26.02 17.72 18.41
N VAL A 80 -26.58 17.24 19.52
CA VAL A 80 -25.90 16.31 20.44
C VAL A 80 -25.57 15.00 19.74
N HIS A 81 -26.53 14.41 19.03
CA HIS A 81 -26.31 13.17 18.28
C HIS A 81 -25.19 13.33 17.23
N LEU A 82 -25.23 14.40 16.42
CA LEU A 82 -24.22 14.63 15.39
C LEU A 82 -22.84 14.93 16.01
N LEU A 83 -22.78 15.74 17.06
CA LEU A 83 -21.54 16.04 17.76
C LEU A 83 -20.90 14.78 18.36
N GLY A 84 -21.68 13.96 19.07
CA GLY A 84 -21.20 12.71 19.65
C GLY A 84 -20.72 11.73 18.58
N LYS A 85 -21.44 11.62 17.45
CA LYS A 85 -21.04 10.80 16.30
C LYS A 85 -19.71 11.27 15.69
N LEU A 86 -19.55 12.57 15.45
CA LEU A 86 -18.32 13.11 14.88
C LEU A 86 -17.13 12.92 15.83
N SER A 87 -17.32 13.13 17.13
CA SER A 87 -16.27 12.87 18.14
C SER A 87 -15.88 11.38 18.19
N LEU A 88 -16.83 10.44 18.05
CA LEU A 88 -16.52 9.00 17.94
C LEU A 88 -15.76 8.65 16.65
N GLU A 89 -16.15 9.22 15.50
CA GLU A 89 -15.47 9.02 14.21
C GLU A 89 -14.00 9.46 14.25
N GLU A 90 -13.68 10.51 15.01
CA GLU A 90 -12.31 11.02 15.21
C GLU A 90 -11.51 10.20 16.24
N GLY A 91 -12.16 9.30 16.98
CA GLY A 91 -11.55 8.54 18.08
C GLY A 91 -11.49 9.31 19.41
N ASN A 92 -12.19 10.44 19.53
CA ASN A 92 -12.30 11.24 20.75
C ASN A 92 -13.45 10.72 21.64
N SER A 93 -13.39 9.45 22.05
CA SER A 93 -14.44 8.77 22.82
C SER A 93 -14.77 9.43 24.15
N LYS A 94 -13.78 10.05 24.82
CA LYS A 94 -13.99 10.83 26.06
C LYS A 94 -14.86 12.06 25.87
N GLU A 95 -14.64 12.82 24.79
CA GLU A 95 -15.47 13.99 24.48
C GLU A 95 -16.89 13.54 24.13
N ALA A 96 -16.99 12.50 23.29
CA ALA A 96 -18.28 11.93 22.91
C ALA A 96 -19.08 11.49 24.14
N LEU A 97 -18.43 10.80 25.09
CA LEU A 97 -19.06 10.33 26.33
C LEU A 97 -19.70 11.48 27.11
N VAL A 98 -18.98 12.57 27.35
CA VAL A 98 -19.50 13.74 28.10
C VAL A 98 -20.70 14.38 27.40
N VAL A 99 -20.60 14.59 26.08
CA VAL A 99 -21.68 15.19 25.29
C VAL A 99 -22.91 14.27 25.27
N LEU A 100 -22.71 12.96 25.12
CA LEU A 100 -23.79 12.00 25.00
C LEU A 100 -24.45 11.70 26.35
N GLU A 101 -23.72 11.71 27.47
CA GLU A 101 -24.29 11.59 28.82
C GLU A 101 -25.22 12.76 29.14
N THR A 102 -24.76 13.99 28.88
CA THR A 102 -25.58 15.20 29.08
C THR A 102 -26.80 15.20 28.15
N GLY A 103 -26.62 14.82 26.89
CA GLY A 103 -27.72 14.64 25.95
C GLY A 103 -28.73 13.58 26.39
N TRP A 104 -28.25 12.41 26.85
CA TRP A 104 -29.12 11.33 27.31
C TRP A 104 -29.87 11.72 28.59
N ALA A 105 -29.26 12.47 29.50
CA ALA A 105 -29.95 12.99 30.68
C ALA A 105 -31.09 13.96 30.31
N ASN A 106 -30.92 14.76 29.26
CA ASN A 106 -31.89 15.77 28.84
C ASN A 106 -33.03 15.19 27.97
N PHE A 107 -32.71 14.31 27.03
CA PHE A 107 -33.68 13.79 26.05
C PHE A 107 -34.16 12.37 26.38
N GLY A 108 -33.36 11.60 27.13
CA GLY A 108 -33.69 10.24 27.57
C GLY A 108 -34.10 9.31 26.42
N SER A 109 -35.02 8.40 26.74
CA SER A 109 -35.55 7.40 25.80
C SER A 109 -36.38 7.98 24.65
N VAL A 110 -36.64 9.29 24.63
CA VAL A 110 -37.32 9.97 23.50
C VAL A 110 -36.45 9.96 22.25
N VAL A 111 -35.12 10.00 22.41
CA VAL A 111 -34.17 9.94 21.30
C VAL A 111 -33.19 8.78 21.51
N PRO A 112 -33.60 7.53 21.25
CA PRO A 112 -32.82 6.33 21.55
C PRO A 112 -31.47 6.28 20.81
N ARG A 113 -31.36 6.96 19.66
CA ARG A 113 -30.11 7.03 18.89
C ARG A 113 -28.96 7.70 19.66
N ILE A 114 -29.26 8.64 20.57
CA ILE A 114 -28.26 9.22 21.49
C ILE A 114 -27.78 8.13 22.46
N GLY A 115 -28.71 7.36 23.02
CA GLY A 115 -28.38 6.25 23.93
C GLY A 115 -27.55 5.15 23.25
N MET A 116 -27.80 4.88 21.96
CA MET A 116 -26.98 3.95 21.17
C MET A 116 -25.53 4.44 21.01
N LEU A 117 -25.34 5.71 20.65
CA LEU A 117 -23.99 6.29 20.57
C LEU A 117 -23.33 6.37 21.96
N LEU A 118 -24.11 6.61 23.01
CA LEU A 118 -23.61 6.61 24.38
C LEU A 118 -23.13 5.22 24.81
N CYS A 119 -23.88 4.16 24.48
CA CYS A 119 -23.43 2.77 24.68
C CYS A 119 -22.08 2.54 23.99
N GLU A 120 -21.97 2.96 22.72
CA GLU A 120 -20.73 2.82 21.95
C GLU A 120 -19.56 3.57 22.60
N ALA A 121 -19.77 4.81 23.05
CA ALA A 121 -18.76 5.60 23.74
C ALA A 121 -18.34 4.95 25.07
N MET A 122 -19.29 4.41 25.84
CA MET A 122 -19.01 3.66 27.07
C MET A 122 -18.15 2.42 26.80
N ILE A 123 -18.44 1.67 25.73
CA ILE A 123 -17.66 0.49 25.34
C ILE A 123 -16.22 0.90 25.00
N HIS A 124 -16.04 1.98 24.22
CA HIS A 124 -14.72 2.51 23.88
C HIS A 124 -13.91 2.97 25.10
N GLU A 125 -14.56 3.45 26.14
CA GLU A 125 -13.95 3.83 27.42
C GLU A 125 -13.93 2.69 28.45
N HIS A 126 -14.19 1.45 28.03
CA HIS A 126 -14.18 0.25 28.88
C HIS A 126 -15.20 0.25 30.03
N ARG A 127 -16.29 1.03 29.93
CA ARG A 127 -17.43 1.04 30.87
C ARG A 127 -18.50 0.02 30.46
N ILE A 128 -18.10 -1.25 30.40
CA ILE A 128 -18.90 -2.35 29.81
C ILE A 128 -20.21 -2.60 30.58
N ASP A 129 -20.16 -2.63 31.91
CA ASP A 129 -21.35 -2.86 32.75
C ASP A 129 -22.41 -1.78 32.55
N GLU A 130 -21.99 -0.52 32.49
CA GLU A 130 -22.88 0.62 32.27
C GLU A 130 -23.47 0.61 30.86
N ALA A 131 -22.67 0.26 29.86
CA ALA A 131 -23.13 0.11 28.49
C ALA A 131 -24.19 -0.99 28.37
N ARG A 132 -24.00 -2.13 29.04
CA ARG A 132 -24.96 -3.25 29.06
C ARG A 132 -26.28 -2.85 29.72
N VAL A 133 -26.23 -2.15 30.85
CA VAL A 133 -27.42 -1.62 31.53
C VAL A 133 -28.15 -0.57 30.67
N LEU A 134 -27.41 0.27 29.95
CA LEU A 134 -28.00 1.25 29.06
C LEU A 134 -28.66 0.60 27.85
N LEU A 135 -28.00 -0.39 27.24
CA LEU A 135 -28.52 -1.13 26.09
C LEU A 135 -29.84 -1.83 26.43
N SER A 136 -29.95 -2.45 27.62
CA SER A 136 -31.19 -3.08 28.08
C SER A 136 -32.35 -2.10 28.35
N LYS A 137 -32.06 -0.80 28.46
CA LYS A 137 -33.07 0.26 28.65
C LYS A 137 -33.52 0.88 27.33
N LEU A 138 -32.85 0.57 26.22
CA LEU A 138 -33.27 1.06 24.91
C LEU A 138 -34.52 0.30 24.46
N PRO A 139 -35.47 0.95 23.75
CA PRO A 139 -36.70 0.29 23.34
C PRO A 139 -36.44 -0.74 22.24
N ASP A 140 -37.04 -1.93 22.36
CA ASP A 140 -36.89 -3.05 21.40
C ASP A 140 -37.30 -2.70 19.96
N SER A 141 -38.14 -1.68 19.77
CA SER A 141 -38.66 -1.26 18.46
C SER A 141 -37.69 -0.38 17.66
N VAL A 142 -36.48 -0.11 18.15
CA VAL A 142 -35.59 0.91 17.56
C VAL A 142 -34.36 0.28 16.92
N ASP A 143 -34.18 0.55 15.62
CA ASP A 143 -32.98 0.27 14.81
C ASP A 143 -32.25 -1.04 15.16
N HIS A 144 -33.00 -2.16 15.07
CA HIS A 144 -32.54 -3.49 15.46
C HIS A 144 -31.12 -3.85 14.94
N PRO A 145 -30.71 -3.52 13.70
CA PRO A 145 -29.34 -3.80 13.23
C PRO A 145 -28.26 -3.08 14.05
N ARG A 146 -28.52 -1.84 14.48
CA ARG A 146 -27.58 -1.08 15.31
C ARG A 146 -27.54 -1.61 16.74
N ILE A 147 -28.65 -2.10 17.28
CA ILE A 147 -28.66 -2.81 18.56
C ILE A 147 -27.83 -4.09 18.47
N CYS A 148 -28.03 -4.92 17.44
CA CYS A 148 -27.21 -6.10 17.20
C CYS A 148 -25.72 -5.75 17.10
N TYR A 149 -25.37 -4.67 16.40
CA TYR A 149 -23.99 -4.18 16.35
C TYR A 149 -23.42 -3.83 17.73
N LEU A 150 -24.21 -3.18 18.61
CA LEU A 150 -23.78 -2.84 19.97
C LEU A 150 -23.63 -4.09 20.86
N GLU A 151 -24.53 -5.07 20.74
CA GLU A 151 -24.39 -6.38 21.40
C GLU A 151 -23.11 -7.07 20.95
N GLY A 152 -22.83 -7.07 19.64
CA GLY A 152 -21.60 -7.62 19.09
C GLY A 152 -20.34 -6.94 19.65
N LEU A 153 -20.37 -5.62 19.81
CA LEU A 153 -19.28 -4.87 20.45
C LEU A 153 -19.09 -5.26 21.92
N LEU A 154 -20.17 -5.42 22.69
CA LEU A 154 -20.10 -5.81 24.10
C LEU A 154 -19.49 -7.21 24.24
N HIS A 155 -20.03 -8.19 23.53
CA HIS A 155 -19.52 -9.56 23.55
C HIS A 155 -18.06 -9.63 23.09
N GLN A 156 -17.67 -8.86 22.06
CA GLN A 156 -16.28 -8.78 21.63
C GLN A 156 -15.35 -8.26 22.75
N HIS A 157 -15.81 -7.30 23.55
CA HIS A 157 -15.04 -6.75 24.66
C HIS A 157 -14.97 -7.69 25.87
N GLU A 158 -15.98 -8.54 26.06
CA GLU A 158 -16.03 -9.56 27.10
C GLU A 158 -15.24 -10.83 26.74
N GLY A 159 -14.92 -11.01 25.45
CA GLY A 159 -14.20 -12.18 24.93
C GLY A 159 -15.13 -13.28 24.40
N ASP A 160 -16.42 -13.02 24.33
CA ASP A 160 -17.46 -13.89 23.79
C ASP A 160 -17.53 -13.73 22.27
N TYR A 161 -16.51 -14.22 21.60
CA TYR A 161 -16.28 -13.87 20.20
C TYR A 161 -17.22 -14.58 19.22
N ASP A 162 -17.75 -15.75 19.57
CA ASP A 162 -18.74 -16.48 18.75
C ASP A 162 -20.08 -15.72 18.74
N GLU A 163 -20.50 -15.25 19.91
CA GLU A 163 -21.67 -14.39 20.09
C GLU A 163 -21.48 -13.07 19.35
N ALA A 164 -20.30 -12.45 19.47
CA ALA A 164 -19.98 -11.23 18.75
C ALA A 164 -20.11 -11.39 17.24
N LEU A 165 -19.58 -12.49 16.69
CA LEU A 165 -19.69 -12.80 15.27
C LEU A 165 -21.15 -13.02 14.84
N GLN A 166 -21.95 -13.72 15.64
CA GLN A 166 -23.38 -13.92 15.37
C GLN A 166 -24.15 -12.59 15.32
N PHE A 167 -23.90 -11.70 16.28
CA PHE A 167 -24.55 -10.40 16.34
C PHE A 167 -24.12 -9.48 15.19
N TYR A 168 -22.83 -9.45 14.84
CA TYR A 168 -22.35 -8.70 13.68
C TYR A 168 -22.90 -9.24 12.37
N SER A 169 -23.01 -10.57 12.24
CA SER A 169 -23.60 -11.21 11.05
C SER A 169 -25.06 -10.80 10.90
N THR A 170 -25.83 -10.87 11.99
CA THR A 170 -27.23 -10.43 12.01
C THR A 170 -27.37 -8.96 11.60
N ALA A 171 -26.51 -8.08 12.13
CA ALA A 171 -26.52 -6.66 11.76
C ALA A 171 -26.21 -6.44 10.27
N ALA A 172 -25.20 -7.14 9.75
CA ALA A 172 -24.76 -7.05 8.36
C ALA A 172 -25.76 -7.68 7.37
N GLU A 173 -26.49 -8.73 7.76
CA GLU A 173 -27.55 -9.32 6.93
C GLU A 173 -28.72 -8.36 6.73
N VAL A 174 -29.10 -7.61 7.77
CA VAL A 174 -30.22 -6.67 7.70
C VAL A 174 -29.84 -5.36 6.98
N ARG A 175 -28.60 -4.88 7.17
CA ARG A 175 -28.05 -3.71 6.47
C ARG A 175 -26.66 -3.99 5.91
N PRO A 176 -26.57 -4.66 4.75
CA PRO A 176 -25.28 -5.03 4.15
C PRO A 176 -24.46 -3.81 3.71
N GLU A 177 -25.10 -2.69 3.44
CA GLU A 177 -24.48 -1.43 3.03
C GLU A 177 -23.81 -0.65 4.18
N GLU A 178 -24.13 -0.97 5.44
CA GLU A 178 -23.55 -0.29 6.59
C GLU A 178 -22.09 -0.74 6.79
N THR A 179 -21.19 0.15 6.38
CA THR A 179 -19.75 -0.10 6.34
C THR A 179 -19.18 -0.50 7.71
N ARG A 180 -19.74 0.04 8.80
CA ARG A 180 -19.27 -0.29 10.16
C ARG A 180 -19.54 -1.74 10.55
N PHE A 181 -20.63 -2.33 10.06
CA PHE A 181 -21.00 -3.72 10.37
C PHE A 181 -20.07 -4.66 9.61
N GLN A 182 -19.91 -4.41 8.30
CA GLN A 182 -18.99 -5.14 7.43
C GLN A 182 -17.54 -5.09 7.94
N PHE A 183 -17.08 -3.91 8.40
CA PHE A 183 -15.75 -3.78 8.96
C PHE A 183 -15.54 -4.63 10.22
N ARG A 184 -16.52 -4.68 11.13
CA ARG A 184 -16.42 -5.52 12.33
C ARG A 184 -16.47 -6.99 12.00
N LEU A 185 -17.34 -7.40 11.08
CA LEU A 185 -17.41 -8.77 10.60
C LEU A 185 -16.07 -9.20 9.98
N GLY A 186 -15.52 -8.39 9.08
CA GLY A 186 -14.20 -8.67 8.48
C GLY A 186 -13.06 -8.70 9.49
N TYR A 187 -13.09 -7.82 10.51
CA TYR A 187 -12.14 -7.85 11.62
C TYR A 187 -12.22 -9.15 12.44
N MET A 188 -13.42 -9.62 12.73
CA MET A 188 -13.63 -10.87 13.46
C MET A 188 -13.15 -12.07 12.63
N HIS A 189 -13.57 -12.20 11.37
CA HIS A 189 -13.10 -13.29 10.50
C HIS A 189 -11.57 -13.30 10.34
N SER A 190 -10.95 -12.13 10.19
CA SER A 190 -9.48 -12.01 10.12
C SER A 190 -8.79 -12.47 11.41
N LEU A 191 -9.35 -12.15 12.58
CA LEU A 191 -8.80 -12.58 13.87
C LEU A 191 -8.85 -14.12 14.03
N TYR A 192 -9.83 -14.77 13.42
CA TYR A 192 -10.03 -16.23 13.46
C TYR A 192 -9.39 -17.00 12.30
N GLY A 193 -8.67 -16.30 11.40
CA GLY A 193 -8.00 -16.93 10.26
C GLY A 193 -8.96 -17.34 9.13
N ASP A 194 -10.21 -16.88 9.13
CA ASP A 194 -11.11 -17.00 7.99
C ASP A 194 -10.86 -15.84 7.01
N GLU A 195 -9.74 -15.93 6.31
CA GLU A 195 -9.25 -14.87 5.43
C GLU A 195 -10.20 -14.60 4.26
N GLU A 196 -10.87 -15.62 3.71
CA GLU A 196 -11.80 -15.45 2.59
C GLU A 196 -13.01 -14.61 2.99
N SER A 197 -13.63 -14.92 4.12
CA SER A 197 -14.79 -14.15 4.62
C SER A 197 -14.37 -12.75 5.09
N ALA A 198 -13.15 -12.60 5.63
CA ALA A 198 -12.59 -11.29 5.97
C ALA A 198 -12.41 -10.40 4.73
N ILE A 199 -11.86 -10.95 3.65
CA ILE A 199 -11.67 -10.24 2.37
C ILE A 199 -13.03 -9.81 1.81
N GLU A 200 -14.03 -10.68 1.80
CA GLU A 200 -15.37 -10.34 1.28
C GLU A 200 -16.02 -9.21 2.08
N ALA A 201 -15.98 -9.28 3.41
CA ALA A 201 -16.51 -8.24 4.28
C ALA A 201 -15.79 -6.90 4.08
N TYR A 202 -14.45 -6.89 3.99
CA TYR A 202 -13.71 -5.66 3.73
C TYR A 202 -13.91 -5.11 2.32
N ARG A 203 -14.17 -5.95 1.32
CA ARG A 203 -14.56 -5.50 -0.03
C ARG A 203 -15.88 -4.75 -0.01
N MET A 204 -16.84 -5.15 0.81
CA MET A 204 -18.08 -4.40 1.00
C MET A 204 -17.83 -2.97 1.52
N CYS A 205 -16.78 -2.77 2.33
CA CYS A 205 -16.39 -1.43 2.79
C CYS A 205 -15.80 -0.52 1.69
N GLN A 206 -15.39 -1.05 0.53
CA GLN A 206 -14.79 -0.25 -0.56
C GLN A 206 -15.75 0.81 -1.11
N ARG A 207 -17.05 0.59 -0.97
CA ARG A 207 -18.11 1.47 -1.48
C ARG A 207 -18.45 2.63 -0.53
N SER A 208 -17.76 2.74 0.61
CA SER A 208 -18.09 3.77 1.59
C SER A 208 -17.63 5.15 1.14
N THR A 209 -18.48 6.15 1.34
CA THR A 209 -18.13 7.56 1.13
C THR A 209 -18.42 8.34 2.42
N PRO A 210 -17.39 8.90 3.10
CA PRO A 210 -15.97 8.83 2.78
C PRO A 210 -15.37 7.42 2.92
N LEU A 211 -14.20 7.19 2.32
CA LEU A 211 -13.51 5.91 2.32
C LEU A 211 -13.17 5.45 3.74
N TYR A 212 -13.53 4.22 4.09
CA TYR A 212 -13.21 3.64 5.39
C TYR A 212 -11.77 3.11 5.40
N ALA A 213 -10.81 4.01 5.64
CA ALA A 213 -9.38 3.74 5.52
C ALA A 213 -8.91 2.51 6.32
N ARG A 214 -9.49 2.26 7.49
CA ARG A 214 -9.15 1.10 8.34
C ARG A 214 -9.47 -0.23 7.65
N ALA A 215 -10.60 -0.32 6.95
CA ALA A 215 -10.96 -1.52 6.20
C ALA A 215 -10.00 -1.74 5.02
N MET A 216 -9.66 -0.67 4.29
CA MET A 216 -8.77 -0.78 3.13
C MET A 216 -7.35 -1.17 3.53
N ILE A 217 -6.86 -0.67 4.67
CA ILE A 217 -5.57 -1.10 5.20
C ILE A 217 -5.60 -2.59 5.54
N ASN A 218 -6.62 -3.07 6.25
CA ASN A 218 -6.71 -4.47 6.62
C ASN A 218 -6.88 -5.38 5.39
N LEU A 219 -7.66 -4.96 4.40
CA LEU A 219 -7.79 -5.66 3.13
C LEU A 219 -6.46 -5.74 2.38
N GLY A 220 -5.69 -4.64 2.36
CA GLY A 220 -4.36 -4.61 1.76
C GLY A 220 -3.40 -5.59 2.43
N LEU A 221 -3.43 -5.66 3.76
CA LEU A 221 -2.59 -6.59 4.53
C LEU A 221 -2.96 -8.05 4.23
N LEU A 222 -4.26 -8.39 4.17
CA LEU A 222 -4.71 -9.74 3.78
C LEU A 222 -4.28 -10.11 2.35
N TYR A 223 -4.23 -9.13 1.45
CA TYR A 223 -3.68 -9.36 0.11
C TYR A 223 -2.16 -9.55 0.12
N GLU A 224 -1.40 -8.83 0.94
CA GLU A 224 0.03 -9.10 1.11
C GLU A 224 0.30 -10.49 1.70
N ASP A 225 -0.46 -10.90 2.70
CA ASP A 225 -0.35 -12.23 3.33
C ASP A 225 -0.62 -13.36 2.32
N THR A 226 -1.37 -13.08 1.26
CA THR A 226 -1.68 -14.01 0.14
C THR A 226 -0.86 -13.75 -1.13
N ASP A 227 0.26 -13.02 -1.04
CA ASP A 227 1.15 -12.66 -2.17
C ASP A 227 0.48 -11.85 -3.32
N ARG A 228 -0.69 -11.25 -3.07
CA ARG A 228 -1.49 -10.45 -4.02
C ARG A 228 -1.11 -8.97 -3.94
N TYR A 229 0.15 -8.67 -4.23
CA TYR A 229 0.75 -7.34 -4.02
C TYR A 229 0.09 -6.24 -4.87
N GLU A 230 -0.37 -6.53 -6.08
CA GLU A 230 -1.10 -5.57 -6.93
C GLU A 230 -2.40 -5.08 -6.28
N GLU A 231 -3.19 -5.99 -5.71
CA GLU A 231 -4.42 -5.63 -5.01
C GLU A 231 -4.15 -4.90 -3.70
N ALA A 232 -3.09 -5.28 -2.97
CA ALA A 232 -2.65 -4.57 -1.77
C ALA A 232 -2.26 -3.11 -2.08
N ILE A 233 -1.43 -2.90 -3.11
CA ILE A 233 -1.02 -1.58 -3.61
C ILE A 233 -2.24 -0.74 -3.95
N THR A 234 -3.24 -1.34 -4.62
CA THR A 234 -4.50 -0.66 -4.96
C THR A 234 -5.23 -0.17 -3.71
N CYS A 235 -5.34 -1.02 -2.68
CA CYS A 235 -6.00 -0.66 -1.42
C CYS A 235 -5.29 0.51 -0.72
N TYR A 236 -3.96 0.49 -0.63
CA TYR A 236 -3.21 1.58 0.00
C TYR A 236 -3.26 2.88 -0.78
N ARG A 237 -3.24 2.81 -2.11
CA ARG A 237 -3.42 3.98 -2.98
C ARG A 237 -4.79 4.61 -2.81
N MET A 238 -5.86 3.82 -2.64
CA MET A 238 -7.19 4.36 -2.33
C MET A 238 -7.18 5.17 -1.03
N VAL A 239 -6.52 4.68 0.02
CA VAL A 239 -6.38 5.41 1.29
C VAL A 239 -5.64 6.72 1.10
N LEU A 240 -4.52 6.70 0.36
CA LEU A 240 -3.72 7.90 0.11
C LEU A 240 -4.39 8.90 -0.83
N LEU A 241 -5.28 8.44 -1.73
CA LEU A 241 -6.11 9.32 -2.54
C LEU A 241 -7.11 10.09 -1.67
N SER A 242 -7.70 9.44 -0.66
CA SER A 242 -8.62 10.08 0.27
C SER A 242 -7.92 10.89 1.37
N ASN A 243 -6.74 10.47 1.79
CA ASN A 243 -5.93 11.13 2.81
C ASN A 243 -4.43 11.01 2.45
N PRO A 244 -3.88 11.99 1.73
CA PRO A 244 -2.47 11.98 1.30
C PRO A 244 -1.45 11.87 2.43
N ASP A 245 -1.83 12.29 3.65
CA ASP A 245 -0.97 12.30 4.84
C ASP A 245 -1.09 11.05 5.70
N HIS A 246 -1.80 10.02 5.23
CA HIS A 246 -1.97 8.78 5.97
C HIS A 246 -0.67 7.95 6.06
N ASN A 247 0.14 8.21 7.09
CA ASN A 247 1.47 7.63 7.30
C ASN A 247 1.52 6.09 7.17
N ARG A 248 0.56 5.38 7.79
CA ARG A 248 0.54 3.90 7.77
C ARG A 248 0.31 3.32 6.37
N ALA A 249 -0.57 3.94 5.57
CA ALA A 249 -0.83 3.52 4.19
C ALA A 249 0.38 3.79 3.29
N ARG A 250 1.09 4.90 3.52
CA ARG A 250 2.34 5.21 2.80
C ARG A 250 3.45 4.20 3.11
N LEU A 251 3.55 3.76 4.36
CA LEU A 251 4.50 2.72 4.76
C LEU A 251 4.16 1.40 4.06
N TYR A 252 2.93 0.91 4.20
CA TYR A 252 2.52 -0.36 3.60
C TYR A 252 2.56 -0.35 2.07
N LEU A 253 2.26 0.78 1.42
CA LEU A 253 2.45 0.91 -0.03
C LEU A 253 3.90 0.67 -0.45
N ARG A 254 4.86 1.24 0.28
CA ARG A 254 6.29 1.06 -0.02
C ARG A 254 6.72 -0.40 0.19
N ASP A 255 6.22 -1.03 1.25
CA ASP A 255 6.53 -2.42 1.57
C ASP A 255 5.96 -3.37 0.50
N ALA A 256 4.71 -3.15 0.08
CA ALA A 256 4.06 -3.92 -0.99
C ALA A 256 4.73 -3.70 -2.36
N GLU A 257 5.10 -2.47 -2.74
CA GLU A 257 5.81 -2.16 -3.99
C GLU A 257 7.21 -2.81 -4.02
N ALA A 258 7.92 -2.81 -2.88
CA ALA A 258 9.20 -3.50 -2.76
C ALA A 258 9.06 -5.02 -2.93
N SER A 259 8.03 -5.61 -2.32
CA SER A 259 7.74 -7.04 -2.39
C SER A 259 7.32 -7.49 -3.79
N GLN A 260 6.49 -6.69 -4.47
CA GLN A 260 6.15 -6.89 -5.88
C GLN A 260 7.40 -6.88 -6.77
N SER A 261 8.30 -5.91 -6.58
CA SER A 261 9.54 -5.81 -7.36
C SER A 261 10.50 -6.99 -7.15
N MET A 262 10.48 -7.66 -5.99
CA MET A 262 11.25 -8.88 -5.77
C MET A 262 10.67 -10.09 -6.54
N TYR A 263 9.34 -10.18 -6.68
CA TYR A 263 8.69 -11.27 -7.42
C TYR A 263 8.85 -11.14 -8.94
N TYR A 264 8.89 -9.90 -9.46
CA TYR A 264 9.05 -9.62 -10.89
C TYR A 264 10.44 -9.97 -11.48
N ASP A 265 11.46 -10.28 -10.66
CA ASP A 265 12.79 -10.61 -11.18
C ASP A 265 12.94 -12.10 -11.57
N ARG A 266 12.03 -13.00 -11.17
CA ARG A 266 12.20 -14.45 -11.41
C ARG A 266 12.17 -14.83 -12.90
N ASP A 267 11.35 -14.17 -13.72
CA ASP A 267 11.25 -14.49 -15.15
C ASP A 267 12.35 -13.82 -15.98
N LYS A 268 12.78 -12.61 -15.60
CA LYS A 268 14.00 -12.00 -16.15
C LYS A 268 15.25 -12.80 -15.79
N GLU A 269 15.34 -13.32 -14.57
CA GLU A 269 16.46 -14.15 -14.13
C GLU A 269 16.48 -15.50 -14.88
N LYS A 270 15.31 -16.15 -15.06
CA LYS A 270 15.20 -17.34 -15.93
C LYS A 270 15.62 -17.04 -17.37
N GLU A 271 15.25 -15.89 -17.91
CA GLU A 271 15.60 -15.50 -19.27
C GLU A 271 17.10 -15.18 -19.40
N LYS A 272 17.71 -14.51 -18.41
CA LYS A 272 19.17 -14.34 -18.31
C LYS A 272 19.91 -15.67 -18.20
N VAL A 273 19.43 -16.59 -17.36
CA VAL A 273 20.03 -17.93 -17.21
C VAL A 273 19.91 -18.73 -18.50
N ARG A 274 18.74 -18.72 -19.15
CA ARG A 274 18.53 -19.36 -20.45
C ARG A 274 19.43 -18.75 -21.52
N MET A 275 19.55 -17.42 -21.55
CA MET A 275 20.41 -16.71 -22.48
C MET A 275 21.89 -17.03 -22.23
N GLY A 276 22.32 -17.07 -20.97
CA GLY A 276 23.68 -17.47 -20.59
C GLY A 276 24.01 -18.88 -21.05
N GLN A 277 23.08 -19.84 -20.95
CA GLN A 277 23.25 -21.19 -21.48
C GLN A 277 23.38 -21.21 -23.00
N VAL A 278 22.60 -20.40 -23.72
CA VAL A 278 22.68 -20.31 -25.20
C VAL A 278 24.03 -19.76 -25.65
N LEU A 279 24.57 -18.74 -24.96
CA LEU A 279 25.86 -18.15 -25.31
C LEU A 279 27.04 -19.11 -25.09
N GLN A 280 26.90 -20.10 -24.21
CA GLN A 280 27.92 -21.14 -23.95
C GLN A 280 27.92 -22.28 -24.98
N ILE A 281 26.95 -22.32 -25.91
CA ILE A 281 26.89 -23.37 -26.93
C ILE A 281 28.14 -23.27 -27.84
N PRO A 282 28.91 -24.36 -27.99
CA PRO A 282 30.08 -24.40 -28.86
C PRO A 282 29.70 -24.16 -30.33
N VAL A 283 30.48 -23.36 -31.05
CA VAL A 283 30.24 -23.10 -32.48
C VAL A 283 30.39 -24.37 -33.34
N THR A 284 31.02 -25.41 -32.81
CA THR A 284 31.18 -26.73 -33.46
C THR A 284 29.89 -27.53 -33.55
N GLU A 285 28.89 -27.24 -32.72
CA GLU A 285 27.58 -27.90 -32.75
C GLU A 285 26.74 -27.51 -33.96
N PHE A 286 27.12 -26.42 -34.64
CA PHE A 286 26.41 -25.93 -35.82
C PHE A 286 26.99 -26.49 -37.13
N GLU A 287 26.09 -26.72 -38.10
CA GLU A 287 26.43 -27.13 -39.45
C GLU A 287 27.03 -25.97 -40.25
N LEU A 288 28.32 -25.76 -40.02
CA LEU A 288 29.15 -24.76 -40.70
C LEU A 288 29.97 -25.41 -41.82
N SER A 289 30.25 -24.66 -42.88
CA SER A 289 31.23 -25.12 -43.87
C SER A 289 32.62 -25.27 -43.22
N VAL A 290 33.44 -26.17 -43.79
CA VAL A 290 34.81 -26.42 -43.33
C VAL A 290 35.63 -25.13 -43.29
N ARG A 291 35.37 -24.20 -44.21
CA ARG A 291 36.00 -22.88 -44.26
C ARG A 291 35.60 -22.02 -43.07
N SER A 292 34.30 -21.85 -42.84
CA SER A 292 33.76 -21.05 -41.74
C SER A 292 34.24 -21.57 -40.39
N ARG A 293 34.21 -22.90 -40.18
CA ARG A 293 34.70 -23.55 -38.96
C ARG A 293 36.19 -23.31 -38.73
N ASN A 294 37.02 -23.48 -39.75
CA ASN A 294 38.46 -23.27 -39.64
C ASN A 294 38.82 -21.80 -39.41
N CYS A 295 38.06 -20.85 -39.96
CA CYS A 295 38.24 -19.43 -39.69
C CYS A 295 37.87 -19.08 -38.25
N LEU A 296 36.72 -19.52 -37.75
CA LEU A 296 36.29 -19.26 -36.36
C LEU A 296 37.29 -19.81 -35.34
N LEU A 297 37.77 -21.04 -35.53
CA LEU A 297 38.79 -21.64 -34.66
C LEU A 297 40.11 -20.85 -34.66
N LYS A 298 40.55 -20.35 -35.81
CA LYS A 298 41.77 -19.54 -35.91
C LYS A 298 41.60 -18.12 -35.37
N MET A 299 40.37 -17.62 -35.27
CA MET A 299 40.02 -16.37 -34.60
C MET A 299 39.88 -16.54 -33.07
N GLY A 300 40.00 -17.77 -32.54
CA GLY A 300 39.77 -18.06 -31.13
C GLY A 300 38.29 -18.00 -30.72
N ILE A 301 37.37 -18.13 -31.68
CA ILE A 301 35.92 -18.12 -31.44
C ILE A 301 35.48 -19.55 -31.21
N HIS A 302 35.12 -19.88 -29.96
CA HIS A 302 34.77 -21.24 -29.56
C HIS A 302 33.29 -21.38 -29.20
N THR A 303 32.65 -20.30 -28.75
CA THR A 303 31.24 -20.27 -28.33
C THR A 303 30.41 -19.24 -29.09
N LEU A 304 29.08 -19.34 -29.00
CA LEU A 304 28.19 -18.30 -29.52
C LEU A 304 28.43 -16.94 -28.85
N GLY A 305 28.80 -16.92 -27.56
CA GLY A 305 29.17 -15.70 -26.85
C GLY A 305 30.37 -14.99 -27.46
N ASP A 306 31.42 -15.75 -27.81
CA ASP A 306 32.60 -15.21 -28.50
C ASP A 306 32.23 -14.65 -29.87
N LEU A 307 31.35 -15.34 -30.59
CA LEU A 307 30.92 -14.96 -31.93
C LEU A 307 30.10 -13.65 -31.93
N VAL A 308 29.16 -13.51 -31.00
CA VAL A 308 28.31 -12.32 -30.82
C VAL A 308 29.12 -11.09 -30.37
N SER A 309 30.26 -11.31 -29.71
CA SER A 309 31.18 -10.22 -29.33
C SER A 309 31.92 -9.59 -30.51
N LYS A 310 31.96 -10.27 -31.67
CA LYS A 310 32.67 -9.81 -32.87
C LYS A 310 31.75 -9.04 -33.80
N THR A 311 32.29 -7.97 -34.38
CA THR A 311 31.60 -7.21 -35.42
C THR A 311 31.73 -7.91 -36.78
N GLU A 312 30.80 -7.63 -37.69
CA GLU A 312 30.87 -8.15 -39.07
C GLU A 312 32.14 -7.71 -39.80
N ALA A 313 32.59 -6.47 -39.53
CA ALA A 313 33.82 -5.93 -40.09
C ALA A 313 35.06 -6.69 -39.61
N GLU A 314 35.12 -7.08 -38.33
CA GLU A 314 36.21 -7.89 -37.79
C GLU A 314 36.26 -9.28 -38.42
N LEU A 315 35.10 -9.92 -38.60
CA LEU A 315 35.04 -11.25 -39.23
C LEU A 315 35.48 -11.19 -40.70
N LEU A 316 35.02 -10.19 -41.46
CA LEU A 316 35.39 -9.99 -42.86
C LEU A 316 36.84 -9.57 -43.07
N SER A 317 37.48 -8.99 -42.06
CA SER A 317 38.90 -8.59 -42.14
C SER A 317 39.87 -9.77 -42.14
N TYR A 318 39.40 -10.98 -41.77
CA TYR A 318 40.26 -12.14 -41.60
C TYR A 318 40.52 -12.90 -42.89
N LYS A 319 41.77 -13.33 -43.09
CA LYS A 319 42.22 -14.01 -44.30
C LYS A 319 41.42 -15.31 -44.54
N ASN A 320 40.80 -15.41 -45.71
CA ASN A 320 39.96 -16.53 -46.16
C ASN A 320 38.57 -16.63 -45.51
N PHE A 321 38.14 -15.62 -44.76
CA PHE A 321 36.74 -15.44 -44.38
C PHE A 321 36.06 -14.56 -45.44
N GLY A 322 34.87 -14.92 -45.88
CA GLY A 322 34.18 -14.22 -46.98
C GLY A 322 32.68 -14.17 -46.78
N GLU A 323 31.99 -13.50 -47.71
CA GLU A 323 30.55 -13.20 -47.61
C GLU A 323 29.67 -14.43 -47.41
N THR A 324 30.04 -15.56 -48.01
CA THR A 324 29.34 -16.84 -47.85
C THR A 324 29.44 -17.39 -46.42
N SER A 325 30.60 -17.26 -45.79
CA SER A 325 30.79 -17.63 -44.37
C SER A 325 30.06 -16.68 -43.43
N LEU A 326 29.97 -15.39 -43.76
CA LEU A 326 29.21 -14.41 -43.00
C LEU A 326 27.70 -14.73 -43.03
N GLN A 327 27.17 -15.12 -44.18
CA GLN A 327 25.77 -15.51 -44.33
C GLN A 327 25.43 -16.79 -43.52
N GLU A 328 26.34 -17.77 -43.49
CA GLU A 328 26.21 -18.97 -42.64
C GLU A 328 26.09 -18.59 -41.15
N ILE A 329 26.95 -17.67 -40.68
CA ILE A 329 26.94 -17.18 -39.30
C ILE A 329 25.66 -16.39 -38.99
N ARG A 330 25.22 -15.50 -39.88
CA ARG A 330 23.94 -14.77 -39.70
C ARG A 330 22.76 -15.72 -39.59
N LYS A 331 22.75 -16.81 -40.37
CA LYS A 331 21.67 -17.81 -40.33
C LYS A 331 21.60 -18.51 -38.96
N ILE A 332 22.74 -18.86 -38.37
CA ILE A 332 22.82 -19.49 -37.04
C ILE A 332 22.36 -18.52 -35.95
N LEU A 333 22.84 -17.27 -35.99
CA LEU A 333 22.49 -16.26 -35.00
C LEU A 333 21.00 -15.92 -35.05
N ASN A 334 20.42 -15.79 -36.25
CA ASN A 334 18.98 -15.57 -36.42
C ASN A 334 18.13 -16.72 -35.89
N GLN A 335 18.56 -17.99 -36.02
CA GLN A 335 17.86 -19.13 -35.44
C GLN A 335 17.82 -19.11 -33.91
N LYS A 336 18.74 -18.37 -33.27
CA LYS A 336 18.83 -18.19 -31.82
C LYS A 336 18.44 -16.78 -31.36
N ASN A 337 17.90 -15.95 -32.27
CA ASN A 337 17.54 -14.54 -32.03
C ASN A 337 18.71 -13.66 -31.53
N LEU A 338 19.94 -13.93 -31.98
CA LEU A 338 21.17 -13.19 -31.65
C LEU A 338 21.66 -12.35 -32.82
N ARG A 339 22.49 -11.33 -32.57
CA ARG A 339 23.13 -10.50 -33.62
C ARG A 339 24.63 -10.30 -33.37
N LEU A 340 25.40 -10.07 -34.44
CA LEU A 340 26.84 -9.76 -34.33
C LEU A 340 27.05 -8.35 -33.76
N GLY A 341 28.04 -8.19 -32.86
CA GLY A 341 28.39 -6.93 -32.22
C GLY A 341 27.56 -6.56 -30.99
N GLU A 342 26.65 -7.42 -30.54
CA GLU A 342 25.73 -7.14 -29.43
C GLU A 342 26.43 -7.04 -28.06
N ASN A 343 27.62 -7.67 -27.91
CA ASN A 343 28.39 -7.67 -26.66
C ASN A 343 29.50 -6.59 -26.58
N SER A 344 29.82 -5.93 -27.70
CA SER A 344 30.93 -4.95 -27.76
C SER A 344 30.61 -3.61 -27.07
N GLN A 345 29.35 -3.35 -26.71
CA GLN A 345 28.96 -2.15 -25.97
C GLN A 345 28.94 -2.33 -24.44
N ARG A 346 29.25 -3.53 -23.91
CA ARG A 346 29.18 -3.83 -22.47
C ARG A 346 30.54 -3.98 -21.76
N GLY A 347 31.66 -3.89 -22.48
CA GLY A 347 32.98 -4.36 -21.99
C GLY A 347 33.99 -3.33 -21.46
N GLU A 348 33.72 -2.02 -21.44
CA GLU A 348 34.75 -1.00 -21.10
C GLU A 348 34.71 -0.45 -19.66
N THR A 349 33.96 -1.05 -18.73
CA THR A 349 33.84 -0.55 -17.34
C THR A 349 34.43 -1.49 -16.30
N SER A 350 35.69 -1.91 -16.46
CA SER A 350 36.43 -2.48 -15.34
C SER A 350 37.96 -2.37 -15.53
N LEU A 351 38.58 -1.64 -14.60
CA LEU A 351 39.95 -1.83 -14.08
C LEU A 351 41.13 -0.95 -14.56
N LEU A 352 40.94 0.18 -15.26
CA LEU A 352 42.05 1.12 -15.48
C LEU A 352 41.63 2.57 -15.24
N GLY A 353 41.75 3.02 -13.98
CA GLY A 353 41.55 4.42 -13.61
C GLY A 353 41.32 4.62 -12.10
N MET A 354 42.24 4.17 -11.25
CA MET A 354 42.22 4.55 -9.83
C MET A 354 43.20 5.71 -9.63
N ASP A 355 42.70 6.86 -9.21
CA ASP A 355 43.49 8.05 -8.88
C ASP A 355 44.45 7.79 -7.71
N SER A 356 45.56 8.52 -7.67
CA SER A 356 46.61 8.46 -6.62
C SER A 356 46.05 8.59 -5.19
N GLU A 357 44.91 9.27 -5.01
CA GLU A 357 44.23 9.44 -3.72
C GLU A 357 43.38 8.22 -3.33
N ALA A 358 42.72 7.57 -4.31
CA ALA A 358 41.95 6.35 -4.09
C ALA A 358 42.86 5.18 -3.65
N GLN A 359 44.11 5.19 -4.09
CA GLN A 359 45.10 4.18 -3.75
C GLN A 359 45.63 4.30 -2.31
N ALA A 360 45.66 5.53 -1.76
CA ALA A 360 46.03 5.77 -0.36
C ALA A 360 44.95 5.27 0.63
N LEU A 361 43.68 5.28 0.21
CA LEU A 361 42.54 4.85 1.03
C LEU A 361 42.44 3.32 1.22
N LEU A 362 43.18 2.52 0.45
CA LEU A 362 43.09 1.06 0.52
C LEU A 362 43.57 0.48 1.86
N GLY A 363 44.53 1.14 2.52
CA GLY A 363 45.09 0.72 3.81
C GLY A 363 44.32 1.26 5.03
N GLU A 364 43.31 2.08 4.81
CA GLU A 364 42.51 2.67 5.88
C GLU A 364 41.43 1.69 6.38
N PRO A 365 41.01 1.80 7.66
CA PRO A 365 39.99 0.93 8.22
C PRO A 365 38.60 1.23 7.63
N VAL A 366 37.77 0.19 7.47
CA VAL A 366 36.40 0.30 6.92
C VAL A 366 35.50 1.23 7.74
N SER A 367 35.85 1.47 9.02
CA SER A 367 35.14 2.43 9.88
C SER A 367 35.08 3.84 9.31
N ILE A 368 36.04 4.25 8.46
CA ILE A 368 36.06 5.57 7.80
C ILE A 368 34.87 5.77 6.83
N LEU A 369 34.25 4.68 6.38
CA LEU A 369 33.07 4.74 5.51
C LEU A 369 31.79 5.17 6.25
N GLU A 370 31.82 5.28 7.59
CA GLU A 370 30.69 5.68 8.44
C GLU A 370 29.40 4.92 8.09
N LEU A 371 29.53 3.59 7.95
CA LEU A 371 28.44 2.71 7.56
C LEU A 371 27.39 2.61 8.67
N SER A 372 26.14 2.31 8.32
CA SER A 372 25.09 1.98 9.29
C SER A 372 25.50 0.82 10.20
N SER A 373 24.90 0.76 11.40
CA SER A 373 25.14 -0.32 12.38
C SER A 373 24.87 -1.73 11.83
N ARG A 374 24.00 -1.84 10.82
CA ARG A 374 23.71 -3.09 10.10
C ARG A 374 24.86 -3.49 9.18
N SER A 375 25.38 -2.52 8.43
CA SER A 375 26.49 -2.71 7.50
C SER A 375 27.82 -2.95 8.24
N GLN A 376 28.08 -2.23 9.34
CA GLN A 376 29.26 -2.45 10.20
C GLN A 376 29.32 -3.87 10.77
N ARG A 377 28.21 -4.37 11.35
CA ARG A 377 28.14 -5.74 11.88
C ARG A 377 28.34 -6.82 10.82
N CYS A 378 28.10 -6.51 9.54
CA CYS A 378 28.41 -7.40 8.43
C CYS A 378 29.92 -7.43 8.16
N MET A 379 30.56 -6.25 8.13
CA MET A 379 32.01 -6.13 7.98
C MET A 379 32.75 -6.87 9.10
N ASP A 380 32.34 -6.68 10.35
CA ASP A 380 32.93 -7.37 11.50
C ASP A 380 32.80 -8.91 11.39
N ARG A 381 31.65 -9.39 10.91
CA ARG A 381 31.38 -10.83 10.77
C ARG A 381 32.21 -11.47 9.66
N LEU A 382 32.44 -10.72 8.57
CA LEU A 382 33.25 -11.15 7.44
C LEU A 382 34.75 -10.92 7.67
N GLY A 383 35.14 -10.38 8.82
CA GLY A 383 36.53 -10.05 9.14
C GLY A 383 37.11 -8.97 8.22
N ILE A 384 36.27 -8.05 7.75
CA ILE A 384 36.67 -6.99 6.83
C ILE A 384 37.11 -5.79 7.69
N GLU A 385 38.42 -5.64 7.86
CA GLU A 385 39.01 -4.58 8.68
C GLU A 385 39.41 -3.37 7.84
N THR A 386 39.88 -3.58 6.60
CA THR A 386 40.35 -2.52 5.70
C THR A 386 39.49 -2.34 4.45
N ILE A 387 39.56 -1.16 3.83
CA ILE A 387 38.87 -0.88 2.56
C ILE A 387 39.36 -1.83 1.45
N SER A 388 40.64 -2.21 1.47
CA SER A 388 41.18 -3.25 0.58
C SER A 388 40.45 -4.58 0.73
N ASP A 389 40.20 -5.04 1.96
CA ASP A 389 39.49 -6.31 2.22
C ASP A 389 38.06 -6.26 1.68
N LEU A 390 37.41 -5.10 1.78
CA LEU A 390 36.04 -4.89 1.29
C LEU A 390 35.98 -4.97 -0.24
N LEU A 391 36.97 -4.41 -0.93
CA LEU A 391 37.02 -4.40 -2.40
C LEU A 391 37.38 -5.76 -3.01
N GLN A 392 37.90 -6.70 -2.21
CA GLN A 392 38.14 -8.09 -2.64
C GLN A 392 36.87 -8.96 -2.56
N ARG A 393 35.80 -8.47 -1.93
CA ARG A 393 34.52 -9.18 -1.79
C ARG A 393 33.60 -8.81 -2.94
N ASN A 394 32.87 -9.81 -3.44
CA ASN A 394 31.86 -9.57 -4.45
C ASN A 394 30.52 -9.16 -3.79
N GLU A 395 29.67 -8.50 -4.57
CA GLU A 395 28.38 -8.00 -4.10
C GLU A 395 27.46 -9.12 -3.57
N LEU A 396 27.51 -10.28 -4.22
CA LEU A 396 26.76 -11.48 -3.85
C LEU A 396 27.15 -12.02 -2.48
N GLU A 397 28.43 -11.98 -2.14
CA GLU A 397 28.98 -12.47 -0.87
C GLU A 397 28.55 -11.57 0.28
N LEU A 398 28.55 -10.24 0.07
CA LEU A 398 28.02 -9.30 1.04
C LEU A 398 26.51 -9.48 1.24
N VAL A 399 25.73 -9.58 0.16
CA VAL A 399 24.27 -9.75 0.22
C VAL A 399 23.84 -11.13 0.73
N SER A 400 24.69 -12.14 0.58
CA SER A 400 24.45 -13.47 1.16
C SER A 400 24.51 -13.48 2.69
N GLN A 401 25.02 -12.42 3.31
CA GLN A 401 25.11 -12.35 4.77
C GLN A 401 23.75 -12.10 5.41
N LYS A 402 23.47 -12.88 6.45
CA LYS A 402 22.25 -12.75 7.23
C LYS A 402 22.10 -11.32 7.76
N ASN A 403 20.97 -10.69 7.43
CA ASN A 403 20.62 -9.30 7.74
C ASN A 403 21.43 -8.23 6.99
N PHE A 404 22.11 -8.55 5.89
CA PHE A 404 22.73 -7.58 4.99
C PHE A 404 22.01 -7.61 3.64
N GLY A 405 21.12 -6.64 3.40
CA GLY A 405 20.28 -6.59 2.20
C GLY A 405 20.82 -5.63 1.13
N VAL A 406 20.09 -5.52 0.02
CA VAL A 406 20.42 -4.61 -1.10
C VAL A 406 20.50 -3.14 -0.67
N THR A 407 19.76 -2.74 0.37
CA THR A 407 19.85 -1.39 0.96
C THR A 407 21.19 -1.13 1.63
N SER A 408 21.73 -2.11 2.38
CA SER A 408 23.08 -2.06 2.96
C SER A 408 24.16 -2.17 1.89
N LEU A 409 23.96 -2.97 0.84
CA LEU A 409 24.87 -3.03 -0.30
C LEU A 409 24.93 -1.69 -1.04
N ASN A 410 23.80 -1.07 -1.31
CA ASN A 410 23.73 0.23 -1.98
C ASN A 410 24.33 1.34 -1.12
N GLU A 411 24.18 1.27 0.21
CA GLU A 411 24.87 2.15 1.14
C GLU A 411 26.40 2.01 1.00
N VAL A 412 26.92 0.78 1.04
CA VAL A 412 28.36 0.50 0.88
C VAL A 412 28.86 0.98 -0.49
N LYS A 413 28.16 0.66 -1.58
CA LYS A 413 28.49 1.11 -2.93
C LYS A 413 28.54 2.62 -3.04
N ARG A 414 27.53 3.32 -2.50
CA ARG A 414 27.48 4.78 -2.51
C ARG A 414 28.67 5.37 -1.75
N LYS A 415 28.97 4.86 -0.55
CA LYS A 415 30.08 5.34 0.29
C LYS A 415 31.46 5.09 -0.32
N LEU A 416 31.63 3.99 -1.06
CA LEU A 416 32.82 3.71 -1.85
C LEU A 416 32.92 4.64 -3.08
N THR A 417 31.81 4.85 -3.79
CA THR A 417 31.76 5.69 -4.99
C THR A 417 32.04 7.16 -4.67
N GLU A 418 31.54 7.66 -3.53
CA GLU A 418 31.87 9.00 -2.97
C GLU A 418 33.38 9.20 -2.77
N ARG A 419 34.16 8.12 -2.65
CA ARG A 419 35.61 8.10 -2.44
C ARG A 419 36.38 7.60 -3.67
N GLY A 420 35.74 7.52 -4.83
CA GLY A 420 36.36 7.09 -6.08
C GLY A 420 36.67 5.59 -6.16
N LEU A 421 36.03 4.76 -5.34
CA LEU A 421 36.22 3.31 -5.29
C LEU A 421 34.95 2.56 -5.75
N THR A 422 35.12 1.44 -6.43
CA THR A 422 34.01 0.61 -6.91
C THR A 422 34.17 -0.84 -6.45
N LEU A 423 33.10 -1.41 -5.89
CA LEU A 423 33.07 -2.81 -5.50
C LEU A 423 33.04 -3.70 -6.75
N THR A 424 33.65 -4.89 -6.70
CA THR A 424 33.66 -5.80 -7.84
C THR A 424 32.27 -6.39 -8.03
N SER A 425 31.66 -6.10 -9.19
CA SER A 425 30.45 -6.80 -9.65
C SER A 425 30.84 -8.24 -10.01
N GLY A 426 30.40 -9.20 -9.18
CA GLY A 426 30.58 -10.63 -9.38
C GLY A 426 29.54 -11.24 -10.29
#